data_AF-A0A1F8SEV8-F1
#
_entry.id   AF-A0A1F8SEV8-F1
#
_cell.length_a   1.000
_cell.length_b   1.000
_cell.length_c   1.000
_cell.angle_alpha   90.00
_cell.angle_beta   90.00
_cell.angle_gamma   90.00
#
_symmetry.space_group_name_H-M   'P 1'
#
loop_
_entity.id
_entity.type
_entity.pdbx_description
1 polymer ?
#
loop_
_entity_poly.entity_id
_entity_poly.type
_entity_poly.pdbx_seq_one_letter_code
_entity_poly.pdbx_strand_id
1 'polypeptide(L)'
;MPVVDKGKLVGIVSKERIARSGPSPATSLSVWEINYLLAKMTVKEVMKKDAVTVDPDMSVEAAIALAQSKGVGALPVVEDHKLIGIATTNDFFYKILNPMLGIGEPGIRIIISRGAEAKSIQEIMETVRKFGAKIASFHTMPPIEGKEQDLCIHVDKEDVKQLVKDLASKGYPSEIVER
;
A
#
# COMPACT_ATOMS: atom_id res chain seq x y z
N MET A 1 12.14 -3.56 12.48
CA MET A 1 12.92 -2.47 13.08
C MET A 1 14.35 -2.54 12.59
N PRO A 2 14.88 -1.48 11.98
CA PRO A 2 16.30 -1.37 11.64
C PRO A 2 17.17 -1.42 12.91
N VAL A 3 18.37 -1.99 12.80
CA VAL A 3 19.39 -2.01 13.86
C VAL A 3 20.55 -1.15 13.41
N VAL A 4 20.96 -0.21 14.26
CA VAL A 4 21.97 0.80 13.94
C VAL A 4 23.13 0.70 14.92
N ASP A 5 24.36 0.81 14.43
CA ASP A 5 25.57 0.98 15.23
C ASP A 5 26.31 2.23 14.77
N LYS A 6 26.52 3.19 15.69
CA LYS A 6 27.16 4.48 15.41
C LYS A 6 26.59 5.20 14.17
N GLY A 7 25.27 5.18 14.01
CA GLY A 7 24.56 5.81 12.89
C GLY A 7 24.50 4.98 11.60
N LYS A 8 25.22 3.86 11.51
CA LYS A 8 25.22 2.98 10.34
C LYS A 8 24.21 1.85 10.49
N LEU A 9 23.48 1.55 9.43
CA LEU A 9 22.59 0.38 9.40
C LEU A 9 23.43 -0.91 9.45
N VAL A 10 23.19 -1.76 10.45
CA VAL A 10 23.90 -3.04 10.62
C VAL A 10 22.97 -4.26 10.57
N GLY A 11 21.66 -4.03 10.47
CA GLY A 11 20.70 -5.10 10.25
C GLY A 11 19.25 -4.67 10.40
N ILE A 12 18.35 -5.64 10.39
CA ILE A 12 16.92 -5.46 10.63
C ILE A 12 16.38 -6.64 11.43
N VAL A 13 15.49 -6.35 12.39
CA VAL A 13 14.78 -7.35 13.18
C VAL A 13 13.27 -7.28 12.90
N SER A 14 12.62 -8.42 12.72
CA SER A 14 11.17 -8.54 12.57
C SER A 14 10.56 -9.25 13.78
N LYS A 15 9.26 -9.02 14.03
CA LYS A 15 8.51 -9.72 15.08
C LYS A 15 8.62 -11.23 14.94
N GLU A 16 8.50 -11.72 13.70
CA GLU A 16 8.62 -13.15 13.39
C GLU A 16 10.00 -13.70 13.80
N ARG A 17 11.09 -12.97 13.51
CA ARG A 17 12.44 -13.41 13.91
C ARG A 17 12.60 -13.44 15.42
N ILE A 18 12.10 -12.43 16.13
CA ILE A 18 12.13 -12.42 17.60
C ILE A 18 11.38 -13.64 18.14
N ALA A 19 10.15 -13.88 17.65
CA ALA A 19 9.33 -15.00 18.10
C ALA A 19 9.99 -16.37 17.86
N ARG A 20 10.73 -16.54 16.76
CA ARG A 20 11.43 -17.79 16.43
C ARG A 20 12.83 -17.90 17.04
N SER A 21 13.37 -16.84 17.64
CA SER A 21 14.74 -16.82 18.17
C SER A 21 14.87 -17.38 19.59
N GLY A 22 13.76 -17.56 20.31
CA GLY A 22 13.75 -18.16 21.63
C GLY A 22 14.01 -19.68 21.61
N PRO A 23 14.30 -20.29 22.77
CA PRO A 23 14.45 -21.74 22.90
C PRO A 23 13.22 -22.50 22.36
N SER A 24 13.45 -23.66 21.74
CA SER A 24 12.37 -24.51 21.22
C SER A 24 11.39 -24.88 22.34
N PRO A 25 10.06 -24.78 22.12
CA PRO A 25 9.07 -25.24 23.11
C PRO A 25 9.18 -26.73 23.48
N ALA A 26 9.85 -27.54 22.66
CA ALA A 26 10.06 -28.97 22.90
C ALA A 26 11.33 -29.27 23.72
N THR A 27 11.98 -28.26 24.28
CA THR A 27 13.20 -28.42 25.08
C THR A 27 12.90 -28.88 26.51
N SER A 28 13.85 -29.56 27.16
CA SER A 28 13.76 -29.99 28.57
C SER A 28 14.19 -28.91 29.58
N LEU A 29 14.38 -27.67 29.13
CA LEU A 29 14.79 -26.55 29.99
C LEU A 29 13.68 -26.12 30.94
N SER A 30 14.07 -25.75 32.15
CA SER A 30 13.20 -25.09 33.12
C SER A 30 12.85 -23.65 32.70
N VAL A 31 11.77 -23.12 33.26
CA VAL A 31 11.34 -21.71 33.06
C VAL A 31 12.47 -20.74 33.42
N TRP A 32 13.23 -21.02 34.47
CA TRP A 32 14.38 -20.21 34.89
C TRP A 32 15.49 -20.19 33.85
N GLU A 33 15.83 -21.35 33.27
CA GLU A 33 16.85 -21.46 32.21
C GLU A 33 16.40 -20.76 30.93
N ILE A 34 15.12 -20.89 30.55
CA ILE A 34 14.55 -20.18 29.40
C ILE A 34 14.66 -18.66 29.61
N ASN A 35 14.23 -18.16 30.77
CA ASN A 35 14.31 -16.74 31.09
C ASN A 35 15.76 -16.24 31.10
N TYR A 36 16.69 -17.01 31.64
CA TYR A 36 18.11 -16.66 31.65
C TYR A 36 18.70 -16.58 30.24
N LEU A 37 18.37 -17.53 29.35
CA LEU A 37 18.81 -17.51 27.96
C LEU A 37 18.22 -16.32 27.20
N LEU A 38 16.91 -16.08 27.32
CA LEU A 38 16.24 -14.94 26.69
C LEU A 38 16.81 -13.60 27.19
N ALA A 39 17.14 -13.49 28.47
CA ALA A 39 17.74 -12.29 29.06
C ALA A 39 19.16 -12.00 28.54
N LYS A 40 19.88 -13.02 28.08
CA LYS A 40 21.24 -12.90 27.53
C LYS A 40 21.29 -12.71 26.01
N MET A 41 20.19 -13.00 25.31
CA MET A 41 20.14 -12.84 23.86
C MET A 41 20.27 -11.39 23.44
N THR A 42 21.16 -11.13 22.49
CA THR A 42 21.38 -9.79 21.96
C THR A 42 20.63 -9.57 20.66
N VAL A 43 20.27 -8.32 20.35
CA VAL A 43 19.65 -7.99 19.04
C VAL A 43 20.54 -8.39 17.86
N LYS A 44 21.87 -8.36 18.07
CA LYS A 44 22.87 -8.77 17.08
C LYS A 44 22.77 -10.26 16.70
N GLU A 45 22.35 -11.11 17.64
CA GLU A 45 22.14 -12.54 17.40
C GLU A 45 20.82 -12.80 16.64
N VAL A 46 19.82 -11.94 16.82
CA VAL A 46 18.46 -12.13 16.28
C VAL A 46 18.22 -11.37 14.98
N MET A 47 19.00 -10.33 14.67
CA MET A 47 18.80 -9.53 13.47
C MET A 47 19.24 -10.26 12.19
N LYS A 48 18.66 -9.87 11.05
CA LYS A 48 19.21 -10.15 9.72
C LYS A 48 20.18 -9.02 9.36
N LYS A 49 21.43 -9.35 9.03
CA LYS A 49 22.48 -8.35 8.72
C LYS A 49 22.21 -7.63 7.38
N ASP A 50 21.84 -8.39 6.36
CA ASP A 50 21.60 -7.84 5.02
C ASP A 50 20.14 -7.41 4.86
N ALA A 51 19.84 -6.22 5.39
CA ALA A 51 18.56 -5.57 5.16
C ALA A 51 18.46 -5.11 3.70
N VAL A 52 17.29 -5.31 3.08
CA VAL A 52 16.97 -4.69 1.79
C VAL A 52 16.70 -3.22 2.06
N THR A 53 17.44 -2.32 1.42
CA THR A 53 17.39 -0.87 1.65
C THR A 53 17.00 -0.13 0.38
N VAL A 54 16.61 1.13 0.55
CA VAL A 54 16.35 2.07 -0.55
C VAL A 54 17.06 3.40 -0.30
N ASP A 55 17.32 4.11 -1.38
CA ASP A 55 17.83 5.49 -1.38
C ASP A 55 16.67 6.49 -1.15
N PRO A 56 16.88 7.64 -0.47
CA PRO A 56 15.84 8.65 -0.31
C PRO A 56 15.22 9.15 -1.62
N ASP A 57 15.98 9.18 -2.71
CA ASP A 57 15.53 9.68 -4.01
C ASP A 57 14.87 8.59 -4.88
N MET A 58 14.79 7.35 -4.37
CA MET A 58 14.10 6.26 -5.06
C MET A 58 12.59 6.53 -5.13
N SER A 59 12.00 6.35 -6.32
CA SER A 59 10.55 6.50 -6.49
C SER A 59 9.77 5.49 -5.64
N VAL A 60 8.57 5.89 -5.22
CA VAL A 60 7.69 5.04 -4.40
C VAL A 60 7.34 3.74 -5.13
N GLU A 61 7.08 3.80 -6.44
CA GLU A 61 6.76 2.63 -7.27
C GLU A 61 7.94 1.65 -7.33
N ALA A 62 9.16 2.15 -7.50
CA ALA A 62 10.37 1.33 -7.49
C ALA A 62 10.60 0.68 -6.12
N ALA A 63 10.38 1.42 -5.03
CA ALA A 63 10.47 0.90 -3.68
C ALA A 63 9.42 -0.20 -3.41
N ILE A 64 8.17 -0.02 -3.86
CA ILE A 64 7.11 -1.04 -3.76
C ILE A 64 7.48 -2.30 -4.54
N ALA A 65 7.95 -2.15 -5.79
CA ALA A 65 8.38 -3.27 -6.62
C ALA A 65 9.56 -4.04 -5.99
N LEU A 66 10.51 -3.32 -5.38
CA LEU A 66 11.61 -3.93 -4.64
C LEU A 66 11.11 -4.68 -3.41
N ALA A 67 10.23 -4.06 -2.60
CA ALA A 67 9.65 -4.71 -1.42
C ALA A 67 8.93 -6.02 -1.79
N GLN A 68 8.12 -5.98 -2.86
CA GLN A 68 7.39 -7.13 -3.37
C GLN A 68 8.33 -8.23 -3.87
N SER A 69 9.29 -7.90 -4.74
CA SER A 69 10.23 -8.88 -5.29
C SER A 69 11.13 -9.54 -4.25
N LYS A 70 11.43 -8.83 -3.15
CA LYS A 70 12.23 -9.35 -2.03
C LYS A 70 11.40 -9.95 -0.91
N GLY A 71 10.06 -9.86 -0.97
CA GLY A 71 9.16 -10.36 0.06
C GLY A 71 9.37 -9.68 1.42
N VAL A 72 9.64 -8.37 1.45
CA VAL A 72 9.91 -7.62 2.68
C VAL A 72 8.80 -6.61 2.97
N GLY A 73 8.39 -6.52 4.24
CA GLY A 73 7.35 -5.57 4.69
C GLY A 73 7.86 -4.18 5.08
N ALA A 74 9.18 -3.98 5.09
CA ALA A 74 9.80 -2.72 5.45
C ALA A 74 11.15 -2.54 4.75
N LEU A 75 11.42 -1.30 4.36
CA LEU A 75 12.60 -0.84 3.66
C LEU A 75 13.24 0.29 4.48
N PRO A 76 14.39 0.06 5.13
CA PRO A 76 15.17 1.14 5.70
C PRO A 76 15.65 2.07 4.58
N VAL A 77 15.49 3.37 4.78
CA VAL A 77 15.95 4.42 3.87
C VAL A 77 17.33 4.85 4.31
N VAL A 78 18.31 4.73 3.41
CA VAL A 78 19.73 4.93 3.72
C VAL A 78 20.34 5.95 2.78
N GLU A 79 21.06 6.92 3.34
CA GLU A 79 21.83 7.95 2.63
C GLU A 79 23.24 7.98 3.24
N ASP A 80 24.30 7.97 2.43
CA ASP A 80 25.70 7.95 2.89
C ASP A 80 26.00 6.90 3.98
N HIS A 81 25.45 5.69 3.81
CA HIS A 81 25.52 4.57 4.77
C HIS A 81 24.85 4.82 6.13
N LYS A 82 24.13 5.93 6.29
CA LYS A 82 23.37 6.27 7.50
C LYS A 82 21.90 5.96 7.30
N LEU A 83 21.28 5.41 8.34
CA LEU A 83 19.84 5.25 8.36
C LEU A 83 19.18 6.61 8.58
N ILE A 84 18.38 7.07 7.61
CA ILE A 84 17.65 8.35 7.70
C ILE A 84 16.13 8.16 7.83
N GLY A 85 15.62 6.96 7.56
CA GLY A 85 14.18 6.70 7.68
C GLY A 85 13.81 5.23 7.47
N ILE A 86 12.51 4.98 7.44
CA ILE A 86 11.92 3.67 7.12
C ILE A 86 10.63 3.87 6.36
N ALA A 87 10.45 3.12 5.28
CA ALA A 87 9.19 2.97 4.56
C ALA A 87 8.65 1.56 4.78
N THR A 88 7.37 1.44 5.09
CA THR A 88 6.71 0.14 5.28
C THR A 88 5.66 -0.08 4.20
N THR A 89 5.26 -1.35 4.01
CA THR A 89 4.13 -1.65 3.14
C THR A 89 2.87 -0.93 3.58
N ASN A 90 2.67 -0.72 4.88
CA ASN A 90 1.54 0.05 5.41
C ASN A 90 1.62 1.53 5.00
N ASP A 91 2.81 2.13 4.95
CA ASP A 91 2.96 3.49 4.42
C ASP A 91 2.53 3.54 2.95
N PHE A 92 2.97 2.58 2.14
CA PHE A 92 2.57 2.49 0.73
C PHE A 92 1.06 2.29 0.56
N PHE A 93 0.43 1.45 1.39
CA PHE A 93 -1.02 1.25 1.34
C PHE A 93 -1.78 2.50 1.79
N TYR A 94 -1.53 3.00 3.00
CA TYR A 94 -2.36 4.02 3.61
C TYR A 94 -2.06 5.44 3.12
N LYS A 95 -0.82 5.76 2.76
CA LYS A 95 -0.43 7.13 2.37
C LYS A 95 -0.38 7.34 0.86
N ILE A 96 -0.32 6.25 0.08
CA ILE A 96 -0.16 6.33 -1.38
C ILE A 96 -1.35 5.68 -2.08
N LEU A 97 -1.52 4.36 -1.92
CA LEU A 97 -2.54 3.63 -2.67
C LEU A 97 -3.95 4.05 -2.30
N ASN A 98 -4.27 4.14 -1.00
CA ASN A 98 -5.61 4.50 -0.54
C ASN A 98 -6.05 5.88 -1.06
N PRO A 99 -5.29 6.98 -0.84
CA PRO A 99 -5.63 8.29 -1.40
C PRO A 99 -5.71 8.27 -2.93
N MET A 100 -4.78 7.58 -3.62
CA MET A 100 -4.79 7.47 -5.08
C MET A 100 -6.05 6.78 -5.60
N LEU A 101 -6.58 5.78 -4.88
CA LEU A 101 -7.83 5.09 -5.22
C LEU A 101 -9.09 5.78 -4.67
N GLY A 102 -8.93 6.89 -3.93
CA GLY A 102 -10.03 7.61 -3.27
C GLY A 102 -10.57 6.95 -1.99
N ILE A 103 -9.85 5.96 -1.45
CA ILE A 103 -10.25 5.22 -0.24
C ILE A 103 -9.98 6.10 0.99
N GLY A 104 -11.05 6.38 1.74
CA GLY A 104 -10.98 7.26 2.92
C GLY A 104 -10.96 8.75 2.58
N GLU A 105 -11.02 9.11 1.30
CA GLU A 105 -11.01 10.51 0.84
C GLU A 105 -12.42 11.13 0.82
N PRO A 106 -12.59 12.44 1.07
CA PRO A 106 -13.86 13.15 0.90
C PRO A 106 -14.43 13.03 -0.53
N GLY A 107 -15.76 13.03 -0.67
CA GLY A 107 -16.44 12.82 -1.95
C GLY A 107 -16.89 11.37 -2.18
N ILE A 108 -17.22 11.05 -3.43
CA ILE A 108 -17.90 9.80 -3.82
C ILE A 108 -17.14 9.06 -4.92
N ARG A 109 -17.01 7.75 -4.73
CA ARG A 109 -16.50 6.82 -5.75
C ARG A 109 -17.65 6.25 -6.56
N ILE A 110 -17.47 6.22 -7.88
CA ILE A 110 -18.43 5.69 -8.85
C ILE A 110 -17.71 4.66 -9.70
N ILE A 111 -18.24 3.44 -9.76
CA ILE A 111 -17.81 2.42 -10.72
C ILE A 111 -18.68 2.58 -11.96
N ILE A 112 -18.05 2.73 -13.12
CA ILE A 112 -18.69 2.96 -14.40
C ILE A 112 -18.39 1.77 -15.29
N SER A 113 -19.42 0.99 -15.59
CA SER A 113 -19.28 -0.19 -16.43
C SER A 113 -18.96 0.19 -17.87
N ARG A 114 -18.06 -0.59 -18.50
CA ARG A 114 -17.68 -0.40 -19.93
C ARG A 114 -17.00 0.95 -20.21
N GLY A 115 -16.41 1.53 -19.17
CA GLY A 115 -15.87 2.88 -19.19
C GLY A 115 -14.40 2.97 -19.56
N ALA A 116 -13.69 1.85 -19.75
CA ALA A 116 -12.23 1.85 -19.86
C ALA A 116 -11.66 2.15 -21.27
N GLU A 117 -12.49 2.14 -22.31
CA GLU A 117 -12.04 2.53 -23.66
C GLU A 117 -11.79 4.04 -23.77
N ALA A 118 -10.80 4.46 -24.56
CA ALA A 118 -10.43 5.88 -24.69
C ALA A 118 -11.61 6.78 -25.07
N LYS A 119 -12.48 6.32 -26.00
CA LYS A 119 -13.68 7.05 -26.40
C LYS A 119 -14.68 7.15 -25.24
N SER A 120 -14.93 6.05 -24.54
CA SER A 120 -15.80 6.02 -23.35
C SER A 120 -15.29 6.97 -22.27
N ILE A 121 -13.99 6.93 -21.96
CA ILE A 121 -13.34 7.84 -21.01
C ILE A 121 -13.61 9.28 -21.40
N GLN A 122 -13.39 9.67 -22.66
CA GLN A 122 -13.64 11.04 -23.11
C GLN A 122 -15.10 11.47 -22.87
N GLU A 123 -16.08 10.63 -23.21
CA GLU A 123 -17.49 10.92 -23.02
C GLU A 123 -17.90 10.99 -21.54
N ILE A 124 -17.31 10.13 -20.71
CA ILE A 124 -17.49 10.13 -19.24
C ILE A 124 -16.92 11.42 -18.65
N MET A 125 -15.67 11.77 -18.98
CA MET A 125 -15.02 12.98 -18.45
C MET A 125 -15.80 14.24 -18.85
N GLU A 126 -16.32 14.31 -20.07
CA GLU A 126 -17.16 15.42 -20.52
C GLU A 126 -18.49 15.49 -19.74
N THR A 127 -19.05 14.34 -19.36
CA THR A 127 -20.26 14.27 -18.52
C THR A 127 -19.98 14.76 -17.10
N VAL A 128 -18.88 14.33 -16.50
CA VAL A 128 -18.43 14.80 -15.18
C VAL A 128 -18.16 16.31 -15.20
N ARG A 129 -17.52 16.81 -16.25
CA ARG A 129 -17.26 18.24 -16.47
C ARG A 129 -18.55 19.06 -16.54
N LYS A 130 -19.55 18.60 -17.31
CA LYS A 130 -20.87 19.26 -17.43
C LYS A 130 -21.64 19.25 -16.11
N PHE A 131 -21.50 18.19 -15.32
CA PHE A 131 -22.05 18.10 -13.97
C PHE A 131 -21.35 19.05 -12.96
N GLY A 132 -20.17 19.57 -13.32
CA GLY A 132 -19.42 20.53 -12.53
C GLY A 132 -18.78 19.91 -11.28
N ALA A 133 -18.38 18.64 -11.34
CA ALA A 133 -17.57 18.00 -10.30
C ALA A 133 -16.10 17.95 -10.71
N LYS A 134 -15.19 17.99 -9.74
CA LYS A 134 -13.78 17.72 -9.96
C LYS A 134 -13.51 16.23 -9.76
N ILE A 135 -12.61 15.70 -10.55
CA ILE A 135 -12.15 14.32 -10.43
C ILE A 135 -10.91 14.32 -9.52
N ALA A 136 -11.03 13.69 -8.37
CA ALA A 136 -9.91 13.51 -7.44
C ALA A 136 -8.99 12.38 -7.92
N SER A 137 -9.57 11.29 -8.43
CA SER A 137 -8.83 10.19 -9.03
C SER A 137 -9.69 9.43 -10.04
N PHE A 138 -9.03 8.70 -10.94
CA PHE A 138 -9.67 7.69 -11.76
C PHE A 138 -8.68 6.56 -12.05
N HIS A 139 -9.20 5.35 -12.22
CA HIS A 139 -8.40 4.18 -12.58
C HIS A 139 -9.26 3.16 -13.31
N THR A 140 -8.65 2.42 -14.22
CA THR A 140 -9.29 1.23 -14.79
C THR A 140 -9.14 0.08 -13.80
N MET A 141 -10.19 -0.70 -13.64
CA MET A 141 -10.14 -1.93 -12.87
C MET A 141 -9.81 -3.08 -13.81
N PRO A 142 -8.89 -3.99 -13.42
CA PRO A 142 -8.61 -5.17 -14.22
C PRO A 142 -9.91 -5.97 -14.41
N PRO A 143 -10.12 -6.55 -15.60
CA PRO A 143 -11.36 -7.26 -15.87
C PRO A 143 -11.46 -8.48 -14.95
N ILE A 144 -12.61 -8.64 -14.30
CA ILE A 144 -12.98 -9.93 -13.69
C ILE A 144 -13.31 -10.84 -14.88
N GLU A 145 -12.78 -12.07 -14.92
CA GLU A 145 -12.88 -13.01 -16.05
C GLU A 145 -14.20 -12.90 -16.85
N GLY A 146 -14.08 -12.64 -18.15
CA GLY A 146 -15.21 -12.52 -19.08
C GLY A 146 -16.00 -11.22 -19.03
N LYS A 147 -15.64 -10.25 -18.16
CA LYS A 147 -16.25 -8.92 -18.10
C LYS A 147 -15.42 -7.85 -18.80
N GLU A 148 -16.10 -6.84 -19.32
CA GLU A 148 -15.47 -5.61 -19.81
C GLU A 148 -14.75 -4.88 -18.66
N GLN A 149 -13.74 -4.08 -19.01
CA GLN A 149 -13.00 -3.28 -18.03
C GLN A 149 -13.85 -2.08 -17.59
N ASP A 150 -13.99 -1.95 -16.28
CA ASP A 150 -14.73 -0.84 -15.66
C ASP A 150 -13.79 0.33 -15.37
N LEU A 151 -14.35 1.53 -15.36
CA LEU A 151 -13.68 2.75 -14.94
C LEU A 151 -14.19 3.13 -13.55
N CYS A 152 -13.30 3.28 -12.57
CA CYS A 152 -13.64 3.90 -11.31
C CYS A 152 -13.24 5.37 -11.36
N ILE A 153 -14.16 6.26 -10.98
CA ILE A 153 -13.88 7.68 -10.76
C ILE A 153 -14.20 8.06 -9.32
N HIS A 154 -13.40 8.94 -8.73
CA HIS A 154 -13.68 9.59 -7.47
C HIS A 154 -13.94 11.07 -7.72
N VAL A 155 -15.10 11.56 -7.32
CA VAL A 155 -15.48 12.97 -7.49
C VAL A 155 -15.62 13.69 -6.16
N ASP A 156 -15.37 15.00 -6.15
CA ASP A 156 -15.36 15.85 -4.96
C ASP A 156 -16.76 16.20 -4.41
N LYS A 157 -17.83 15.71 -5.03
CA LYS A 157 -19.22 15.95 -4.62
C LYS A 157 -19.82 14.79 -3.84
N GLU A 158 -20.70 15.12 -2.90
CA GLU A 158 -21.42 14.15 -2.06
C GLU A 158 -22.74 13.65 -2.69
N ASP A 159 -23.42 14.47 -3.49
CA ASP A 159 -24.59 14.05 -4.27
C ASP A 159 -24.22 13.89 -5.75
N VAL A 160 -24.24 12.64 -6.22
CA VAL A 160 -23.91 12.25 -7.60
C VAL A 160 -25.08 11.57 -8.31
N LYS A 161 -26.30 11.61 -7.76
CA LYS A 161 -27.46 10.89 -8.32
C LYS A 161 -27.76 11.30 -9.76
N GLN A 162 -27.66 12.60 -10.06
CA GLN A 162 -27.86 13.10 -11.42
C GLN A 162 -26.74 12.66 -12.36
N LEU A 163 -25.48 12.72 -11.90
CA LEU A 163 -24.33 12.24 -12.68
C LEU A 163 -24.47 10.76 -13.05
N VAL A 164 -24.87 9.91 -12.10
CA VAL A 164 -25.11 8.47 -12.34
C VAL A 164 -26.22 8.26 -13.39
N LYS A 165 -27.31 9.03 -13.32
CA LYS A 165 -28.39 8.98 -14.33
C LYS A 165 -27.91 9.43 -15.71
N ASP A 166 -27.14 10.51 -15.78
CA ASP A 166 -26.63 11.05 -17.04
C ASP A 166 -25.66 10.05 -17.71
N LEU A 167 -24.77 9.43 -16.93
CA LEU A 167 -23.87 8.37 -17.40
C LEU A 167 -24.66 7.15 -17.93
N ALA A 168 -25.65 6.69 -17.16
CA ALA A 168 -26.50 5.56 -17.57
C ALA A 168 -27.25 5.85 -18.89
N SER A 169 -27.76 7.07 -19.07
CA SER A 169 -28.46 7.49 -20.29
C SER A 169 -27.59 7.45 -21.55
N LYS A 170 -26.25 7.49 -21.37
CA LYS A 170 -25.24 7.43 -22.43
C LYS A 170 -24.68 6.03 -22.66
N GLY A 171 -25.24 5.02 -21.99
CA GLY A 171 -24.76 3.64 -22.11
C GLY A 171 -23.65 3.29 -21.13
N TYR A 172 -23.43 4.09 -20.08
CA TYR A 172 -22.47 3.82 -19.02
C TYR A 172 -23.19 3.55 -17.68
N PRO A 173 -23.73 2.34 -17.45
CA PRO A 173 -24.27 1.95 -16.15
C PRO A 173 -23.24 2.26 -15.05
N SER A 174 -23.71 2.86 -13.97
CA SER A 174 -22.81 3.38 -12.94
C SER A 174 -23.35 3.06 -11.55
N GLU A 175 -22.47 2.63 -10.65
CA GLU A 175 -22.79 2.27 -9.27
C GLU A 175 -21.96 3.12 -8.30
N ILE A 176 -22.61 3.62 -7.24
CA ILE A 176 -21.91 4.33 -6.16
C ILE A 176 -21.27 3.29 -5.26
N VAL A 177 -19.97 3.46 -4.98
CA VAL A 177 -19.28 2.61 -4.02
C VAL A 177 -19.49 3.18 -2.63
N GLU A 178 -20.26 2.47 -1.81
CA GLU A 178 -20.45 2.82 -0.40
C GLU A 178 -19.11 2.70 0.37
N ARG A 179 -18.93 3.59 1.35
CA ARG A 179 -17.71 3.67 2.17
C ARG A 179 -17.61 2.53 3.19
#